data_AF-A0A091MUX0-F1
#
_entry.id   AF-A0A091MUX0-F1
#
_cell.length_a   1.000
_cell.length_b   1.000
_cell.length_c   1.000
_cell.angle_alpha   90.00
_cell.angle_beta   90.00
_cell.angle_gamma   90.00
#
_symmetry.space_group_name_H-M   'P 1'
#
loop_
_entity.id
_entity.type
_entity.pdbx_description
1 polymer ?
#
loop_
_entity_poly.entity_id
_entity_poly.type
_entity_poly.pdbx_seq_one_letter_code
_entity_poly.pdbx_strand_id
1 'polypeptide(L)'
;LYLAGEPLVPTARSLTFHFTTLQIGALLKGTCYLAEEIFHLQSRHHGSFWKALTFCFPPRWHGSMLLICGSAYVALLSGCSHHMVCLSFPPQKPSAVEISEMSERSKQNVAHGLAWSYYIGYLKIVLPRLKKSLEEYSRVNPNLLACRKTWKLHILVPLSCGIYDDLEKADSNIQYLADLSETTLTRGGTKKRVYKHSLYAIRDEENQVYCEQGWEHHPKVPLQSLYAMSQDECAAFSREERLEQAKLFYRTLEEILKGSKQCAGTYRLIAYEEPGEAEPHFLSREILWHLRQQHLEEFAVPEGEPPHTPSTTLNSTELSLQISTSELPQPLRSD
;
A
#
# COMPACT_ATOMS: atom_id res chain seq x y z
N LEU A 1 -24.24 -13.98 38.54
CA LEU A 1 -23.42 -14.57 39.61
C LEU A 1 -23.61 -13.84 40.93
N TYR A 2 -23.22 -12.56 41.07
CA TYR A 2 -23.37 -11.83 42.35
C TYR A 2 -24.84 -11.61 42.78
N LEU A 3 -25.74 -11.39 41.82
CA LEU A 3 -27.19 -11.28 42.06
C LEU A 3 -27.91 -12.63 42.24
N ALA A 4 -27.22 -13.76 42.01
CA ALA A 4 -27.80 -15.11 42.02
C ALA A 4 -27.49 -15.90 43.30
N GLY A 5 -26.73 -15.34 44.25
CA GLY A 5 -26.41 -16.01 45.53
C GLY A 5 -25.45 -17.20 45.44
N GLU A 6 -24.93 -17.51 44.26
CA GLU A 6 -23.99 -18.61 44.02
C GLU A 6 -22.61 -18.36 44.68
N PRO A 7 -21.96 -19.38 45.27
CA PRO A 7 -20.65 -19.22 45.88
C PRO A 7 -19.59 -18.86 44.85
N LEU A 8 -18.87 -17.75 45.07
CA LEU A 8 -17.89 -17.19 44.14
C LEU A 8 -16.60 -18.04 44.02
N VAL A 9 -16.30 -18.82 45.05
CA VAL A 9 -15.06 -19.61 45.19
C VAL A 9 -14.90 -20.70 44.12
N PRO A 10 -15.89 -21.56 43.83
CA PRO A 10 -15.78 -22.55 42.76
C PRO A 10 -15.62 -21.91 41.38
N THR A 11 -16.31 -20.80 41.10
CA THR A 11 -16.15 -20.06 39.83
C THR A 11 -14.76 -19.45 39.71
N ALA A 12 -14.23 -18.85 40.78
CA ALA A 12 -12.87 -18.33 40.80
C ALA A 12 -11.83 -19.43 40.57
N ARG A 13 -11.98 -20.59 41.20
CA ARG A 13 -11.10 -21.76 40.98
C ARG A 13 -11.14 -22.23 39.52
N SER A 14 -12.31 -22.30 38.91
CA SER A 14 -12.47 -22.67 37.50
C SER A 14 -11.78 -21.67 36.56
N LEU A 15 -11.95 -20.36 36.80
CA LEU A 15 -11.29 -19.31 36.02
C LEU A 15 -9.76 -19.35 36.19
N THR A 16 -9.25 -19.49 37.42
CA THR A 16 -7.82 -19.61 37.67
C THR A 16 -7.24 -20.84 36.97
N PHE A 17 -7.92 -21.99 37.03
CA PHE A 17 -7.50 -23.18 36.28
C PHE A 17 -7.43 -22.89 34.77
N HIS A 18 -8.45 -22.25 34.21
CA HIS A 18 -8.49 -21.89 32.80
C HIS A 18 -7.34 -20.95 32.39
N PHE A 19 -7.10 -19.88 33.14
CA PHE A 19 -5.98 -18.97 32.89
C PHE A 19 -4.63 -19.67 33.00
N THR A 20 -4.43 -20.52 34.01
CA THR A 20 -3.20 -21.33 34.15
C THR A 20 -3.00 -22.24 32.93
N THR A 21 -4.05 -22.92 32.46
CA THR A 21 -3.96 -23.77 31.26
C THR A 21 -3.60 -22.98 29.99
N LEU A 22 -4.13 -21.76 29.83
CA LEU A 22 -3.77 -20.87 28.71
C LEU A 22 -2.30 -20.43 28.77
N GLN A 23 -1.80 -20.08 29.96
CA GLN A 23 -0.40 -19.68 30.14
C GLN A 23 0.57 -20.84 29.91
N ILE A 24 0.24 -22.04 30.38
CA ILE A 24 1.02 -23.26 30.09
C ILE A 24 1.06 -23.52 28.58
N GLY A 25 -0.07 -23.36 27.88
CA GLY A 25 -0.13 -23.49 26.42
C GLY A 25 0.76 -22.49 25.69
N ALA A 26 0.79 -21.22 26.12
CA ALA A 26 1.66 -20.20 25.55
C ALA A 26 3.15 -20.49 25.78
N LEU A 27 3.52 -20.98 26.97
CA LEU A 27 4.89 -21.42 27.27
C LEU A 27 5.29 -22.62 26.41
N LEU A 28 4.42 -23.62 26.28
CA LEU A 28 4.68 -24.79 25.45
C LEU A 28 4.91 -24.37 23.99
N LYS A 29 4.08 -23.47 23.45
CA LYS A 29 4.26 -22.88 22.12
C LYS A 29 5.63 -22.20 21.98
N GLY A 30 6.04 -21.39 22.96
CA GLY A 30 7.36 -20.76 22.99
C GLY A 30 8.51 -21.77 23.03
N THR A 31 8.36 -22.88 23.77
CA THR A 31 9.38 -23.94 23.78
C THR A 31 9.50 -24.67 22.44
N CYS A 32 8.38 -24.89 21.74
CA CYS A 32 8.39 -25.45 20.38
C CYS A 32 9.10 -24.52 19.40
N TYR A 33 8.85 -23.21 19.45
CA TYR A 33 9.58 -22.24 18.64
C TYR A 33 11.06 -22.19 18.98
N LEU A 34 11.42 -22.28 20.26
CA LEU A 34 12.83 -22.34 20.68
C LEU A 34 13.53 -23.59 20.13
N ALA A 35 12.84 -24.74 20.10
CA ALA A 35 13.40 -25.98 19.56
C ALA A 35 13.78 -25.82 18.08
N GLU A 36 12.97 -25.10 17.29
CA GLU A 36 13.29 -24.77 15.89
C GLU A 36 14.41 -23.70 15.81
N GLU A 37 14.34 -22.64 16.62
CA GLU A 37 15.28 -21.52 16.57
C GLU A 37 16.70 -21.85 17.06
N ILE A 38 16.90 -22.90 17.87
CA ILE A 38 18.23 -23.38 18.27
C ILE A 38 19.06 -23.75 17.03
N PHE A 39 18.46 -24.32 15.98
CA PHE A 39 19.16 -24.64 14.74
C PHE A 39 19.55 -23.40 13.92
N HIS A 40 18.97 -22.23 14.23
CA HIS A 40 19.25 -20.95 13.59
C HIS A 40 20.09 -20.00 14.46
N LEU A 41 20.71 -20.50 15.53
CA LEU A 41 21.44 -19.68 16.48
C LEU A 41 22.57 -18.86 15.83
N GLN A 42 23.35 -19.51 14.95
CA GLN A 42 24.47 -18.85 14.29
C GLN A 42 24.02 -17.90 13.17
N SER A 43 23.03 -18.31 12.38
CA SER A 43 22.58 -17.57 11.19
C SER A 43 21.64 -16.40 11.50
N ARG A 44 20.72 -16.54 12.47
CA ARG A 44 19.73 -15.50 12.83
C ARG A 44 20.08 -14.73 14.10
N HIS A 45 20.67 -15.39 15.11
CA HIS A 45 20.91 -14.79 16.44
C HIS A 45 22.37 -14.48 16.75
N HIS A 46 23.26 -14.64 15.77
CA HIS A 46 24.71 -14.39 15.88
C HIS A 46 25.36 -15.11 17.09
N GLY A 47 24.95 -16.36 17.34
CA GLY A 47 25.48 -17.19 18.43
C GLY A 47 24.89 -16.90 19.81
N SER A 48 23.96 -15.94 19.94
CA SER A 48 23.42 -15.53 21.24
C SER A 48 22.15 -16.30 21.62
N PHE A 49 22.27 -17.21 22.58
CA PHE A 49 21.11 -17.97 23.10
C PHE A 49 20.09 -17.07 23.79
N TRP A 50 20.55 -16.07 24.52
CA TRP A 50 19.67 -15.11 25.19
C TRP A 50 18.77 -14.35 24.21
N LYS A 51 19.29 -13.98 23.02
CA LYS A 51 18.47 -13.36 21.98
C LYS A 51 17.38 -14.31 21.49
N ALA A 52 17.73 -15.54 21.12
CA ALA A 52 16.78 -16.55 20.69
C ALA A 52 15.67 -16.78 21.74
N LEU A 53 16.05 -16.85 23.02
CA LEU A 53 15.11 -16.99 24.13
C LEU A 53 14.15 -15.79 24.22
N THR A 54 14.66 -14.56 24.13
CA THR A 54 13.80 -13.35 24.19
C THR A 54 12.83 -13.20 23.02
N PHE A 55 13.16 -13.71 21.83
CA PHE A 55 12.25 -13.74 20.68
C PHE A 55 11.15 -14.79 20.85
N CYS A 56 11.47 -15.94 21.45
CA CYS A 56 10.50 -17.03 21.67
C CYS A 56 9.56 -16.76 22.87
N PHE A 57 10.03 -16.01 23.86
CA PHE A 57 9.28 -15.71 25.08
C PHE A 57 9.22 -14.19 25.32
N PRO A 58 8.19 -13.49 24.82
CA PRO A 58 8.04 -12.05 25.04
C PRO A 58 7.90 -11.76 26.55
N PRO A 59 8.85 -11.03 27.17
CA PRO A 59 8.95 -10.93 28.63
C PRO A 59 7.84 -10.09 29.28
N ARG A 60 7.08 -9.31 28.50
CA ARG A 60 6.20 -8.27 29.04
C ARG A 60 4.85 -8.74 29.59
N TRP A 61 4.44 -9.99 29.35
CA TRP A 61 3.10 -10.45 29.75
C TRP A 61 3.08 -11.84 30.39
N HIS A 62 3.83 -12.80 29.84
CA HIS A 62 3.74 -14.19 30.28
C HIS A 62 4.36 -14.45 31.66
N GLY A 63 5.48 -13.81 32.00
CA GLY A 63 6.17 -14.04 33.28
C GLY A 63 5.37 -13.62 34.51
N SER A 64 4.82 -12.40 34.50
CA SER A 64 3.99 -11.90 35.60
C SER A 64 2.66 -12.65 35.72
N MET A 65 2.02 -12.98 34.59
CA MET A 65 0.74 -13.68 34.58
C MET A 65 0.88 -15.14 35.03
N LEU A 66 2.00 -15.80 34.71
CA LEU A 66 2.34 -17.13 35.21
C LEU A 66 2.56 -17.15 36.73
N LEU A 67 3.26 -16.16 37.28
CA LEU A 67 3.47 -16.04 38.74
C LEU A 67 2.15 -15.79 39.49
N ILE A 68 1.28 -14.96 38.94
CA ILE A 68 -0.06 -14.67 39.50
C ILE A 68 -0.96 -15.91 39.41
N CYS A 69 -0.98 -16.60 38.26
CA CYS A 69 -1.76 -17.81 38.08
C CYS A 69 -1.24 -18.98 38.93
N GLY A 70 0.09 -19.15 39.02
CA GLY A 70 0.71 -20.18 39.83
C GLY A 70 0.47 -19.99 41.33
N SER A 71 0.59 -18.76 41.82
CA SER A 71 0.28 -18.44 43.23
C SER A 71 -1.21 -18.60 43.55
N ALA A 72 -2.11 -18.16 42.66
CA ALA A 72 -3.55 -18.36 42.80
C ALA A 72 -3.93 -19.86 42.73
N TYR A 73 -3.29 -20.63 41.86
CA TYR A 73 -3.48 -22.08 41.74
C TYR A 73 -3.06 -22.80 43.03
N VAL A 74 -1.89 -22.48 43.59
CA VAL A 74 -1.41 -23.05 44.86
C VAL A 74 -2.30 -22.64 46.05
N ALA A 75 -2.80 -21.40 46.08
CA ALA A 75 -3.70 -20.91 47.12
C ALA A 75 -5.11 -21.55 47.06
N LEU A 76 -5.57 -21.97 45.87
CA LEU A 76 -6.92 -22.51 45.64
C LEU A 76 -7.01 -24.05 45.64
N LEU A 77 -5.87 -24.75 45.54
CA LEU A 77 -5.75 -26.21 45.52
C LEU A 77 -4.99 -26.75 46.74
N SER A 78 -5.58 -26.60 47.92
CA SER A 78 -5.34 -27.58 48.99
C SER A 78 -6.07 -28.88 48.63
N GLY A 79 -5.45 -29.69 47.78
CA GLY A 79 -5.92 -31.04 47.44
C GLY A 79 -6.76 -31.11 46.16
N CYS A 80 -6.12 -31.53 45.07
CA CYS A 80 -6.68 -32.47 44.09
C CYS A 80 -5.59 -32.83 43.09
N SER A 81 -5.14 -34.08 43.19
CA SER A 81 -4.30 -34.75 42.22
C SER A 81 -5.14 -35.19 41.03
N HIS A 82 -4.51 -35.26 39.86
CA HIS A 82 -5.03 -35.78 38.58
C HIS A 82 -5.82 -34.77 37.75
N HIS A 83 -5.18 -34.26 36.70
CA HIS A 83 -5.56 -34.38 35.28
C HIS A 83 -4.61 -33.47 34.47
N MET A 84 -3.39 -33.94 34.21
CA MET A 84 -2.56 -33.34 33.16
C MET A 84 -3.10 -33.81 31.81
N VAL A 85 -4.09 -33.10 31.29
CA VAL A 85 -4.42 -33.21 29.87
C VAL A 85 -3.30 -32.52 29.11
N CYS A 86 -2.50 -33.28 28.37
CA CYS A 86 -1.57 -32.76 27.38
C CYS A 86 -2.38 -32.01 26.33
N LEU A 87 -2.49 -30.70 26.50
CA LEU A 87 -3.10 -29.80 25.53
C LEU A 87 -2.09 -29.58 24.39
N SER A 88 -1.99 -30.55 23.49
CA SER A 88 -1.45 -30.32 22.16
C SER A 88 -2.46 -29.49 21.38
N PHE A 89 -2.48 -28.18 21.66
CA PHE A 89 -3.19 -27.25 20.79
C PHE A 89 -2.41 -27.20 19.46
N PRO A 90 -3.04 -27.54 18.32
CA PRO A 90 -2.43 -27.27 17.04
C PRO A 90 -2.09 -25.76 16.99
N PRO A 91 -0.93 -25.38 16.43
CA PRO A 91 -0.57 -23.98 16.30
C PRO A 91 -1.71 -23.26 15.59
N GLN A 92 -2.35 -22.32 16.29
CA GLN A 92 -3.37 -21.46 15.69
C GLN A 92 -2.71 -20.74 14.52
N LYS A 93 -3.14 -21.10 13.30
CA LYS A 93 -2.81 -20.33 12.11
C LYS A 93 -3.55 -19.01 12.23
N PRO A 94 -2.85 -17.86 12.14
CA PRO A 94 -3.54 -16.59 12.08
C PRO A 94 -4.50 -16.58 10.89
N SER A 95 -5.63 -15.91 11.05
CA SER A 95 -6.58 -15.68 9.98
C SER A 95 -5.97 -14.81 8.88
N ALA A 96 -6.54 -14.86 7.68
CA ALA A 96 -6.07 -14.03 6.56
C ALA A 96 -6.03 -12.53 6.92
N VAL A 97 -7.04 -12.05 7.67
CA VAL A 97 -7.14 -10.65 8.11
C VAL A 97 -5.99 -10.29 9.06
N GLU A 98 -5.66 -11.16 10.01
CA GLU A 98 -4.54 -10.93 10.94
C GLU A 98 -3.19 -10.91 10.20
N ILE A 99 -3.00 -11.81 9.23
CA ILE A 99 -1.77 -11.82 8.41
C ILE A 99 -1.65 -10.52 7.61
N SER A 100 -2.74 -10.10 6.95
CA SER A 100 -2.76 -8.85 6.18
C SER A 100 -2.53 -7.62 7.05
N GLU A 101 -3.20 -7.51 8.21
CA GLU A 101 -2.97 -6.41 9.15
C GLU A 101 -1.53 -6.38 9.65
N MET A 102 -0.97 -7.54 10.03
CA MET A 102 0.42 -7.64 10.48
C MET A 102 1.41 -7.21 9.39
N SER A 103 1.17 -7.63 8.14
CA SER A 103 2.02 -7.30 6.97
C SER A 103 1.97 -5.81 6.60
N GLU A 104 0.78 -5.20 6.66
CA GLU A 104 0.62 -3.77 6.42
C GLU A 104 1.24 -2.93 7.56
N ARG A 105 0.96 -3.30 8.81
CA ARG A 105 1.46 -2.59 9.99
C ARG A 105 2.98 -2.64 10.12
N SER A 106 3.59 -3.77 9.76
CA SER A 106 5.05 -3.94 9.79
C SER A 106 5.76 -3.23 8.63
N LYS A 107 5.03 -2.82 7.57
CA LYS A 107 5.58 -2.25 6.33
C LYS A 107 6.55 -3.19 5.60
N GLN A 108 6.38 -4.50 5.78
CA GLN A 108 7.24 -5.53 5.19
C GLN A 108 6.61 -6.20 3.95
N ASN A 109 5.52 -5.63 3.42
CA ASN A 109 4.89 -6.10 2.19
C ASN A 109 5.67 -5.66 0.94
N VAL A 110 5.41 -6.36 -0.17
CA VAL A 110 6.06 -6.15 -1.47
C VAL A 110 5.81 -4.73 -1.99
N ALA A 111 4.56 -4.27 -1.90
CA ALA A 111 4.15 -2.94 -2.34
C ALA A 111 4.97 -1.82 -1.68
N HIS A 112 5.25 -1.93 -0.37
CA HIS A 112 6.03 -0.94 0.36
C HIS A 112 7.47 -0.86 -0.16
N GLY A 113 8.12 -2.01 -0.34
CA GLY A 113 9.46 -2.08 -0.90
C GLY A 113 9.53 -1.51 -2.32
N LEU A 114 8.55 -1.84 -3.17
CA LEU A 114 8.46 -1.33 -4.53
C LEU A 114 8.25 0.19 -4.59
N ALA A 115 7.37 0.74 -3.73
CA ALA A 115 7.11 2.17 -3.66
C ALA A 115 8.37 2.96 -3.26
N TRP A 116 9.08 2.52 -2.22
CA TRP A 116 10.35 3.15 -1.82
C TRP A 116 11.44 3.00 -2.88
N SER A 117 11.54 1.82 -3.51
CA SER A 117 12.49 1.58 -4.60
C SER A 117 12.25 2.55 -5.76
N TYR A 118 11.00 2.72 -6.18
CA TYR A 118 10.64 3.65 -7.24
C TYR A 118 10.89 5.11 -6.84
N TYR A 119 10.52 5.51 -5.62
CA TYR A 119 10.75 6.85 -5.14
C TYR A 119 12.25 7.21 -5.07
N ILE A 120 13.06 6.39 -4.39
CA ILE A 120 14.50 6.66 -4.18
C ILE A 120 15.32 6.44 -5.46
N GLY A 121 14.94 5.42 -6.24
CA GLY A 121 15.63 5.01 -7.45
C GLY A 121 15.32 5.88 -8.67
N TYR A 122 14.18 6.57 -8.67
CA TYR A 122 13.71 7.32 -9.84
C TYR A 122 13.12 8.70 -9.49
N LEU A 123 11.98 8.76 -8.80
CA LEU A 123 11.23 10.02 -8.65
C LEU A 123 12.02 11.12 -7.94
N LYS A 124 12.73 10.79 -6.86
CA LYS A 124 13.56 11.75 -6.11
C LYS A 124 14.68 12.36 -6.96
N ILE A 125 15.08 11.71 -8.04
CA ILE A 125 16.12 12.16 -8.97
C ILE A 125 15.52 13.05 -10.07
N VAL A 126 14.43 12.55 -10.66
CA VAL A 126 13.82 13.10 -11.86
C VAL A 126 12.96 14.33 -11.55
N LEU A 127 12.08 14.23 -10.55
CA LEU A 127 11.07 15.26 -10.29
C LEU A 127 11.67 16.66 -10.01
N PRO A 128 12.78 16.81 -9.25
CA PRO A 128 13.39 18.13 -9.05
C PRO A 128 14.01 18.73 -10.32
N ARG A 129 14.36 17.90 -11.30
CA ARG A 129 15.01 18.32 -12.56
C ARG A 129 14.02 18.56 -13.68
N LEU A 130 12.83 17.95 -13.58
CA LEU A 130 11.76 18.03 -14.58
C LEU A 130 11.51 19.48 -15.00
N LYS A 131 11.22 20.38 -14.05
CA LYS A 131 10.94 21.80 -14.34
C LYS A 131 12.00 22.45 -15.22
N LYS A 132 13.29 22.16 -15.00
CA LYS A 132 14.36 22.72 -15.83
C LYS A 132 14.33 22.18 -17.26
N SER A 133 14.12 20.88 -17.42
CA SER A 133 13.95 20.26 -18.74
C SER A 133 12.74 20.82 -19.48
N LEU A 134 11.66 21.15 -18.77
CA LEU A 134 10.46 21.79 -19.32
C LEU A 134 10.72 23.21 -19.80
N GLU A 135 11.46 24.00 -19.01
CA GLU A 135 11.85 25.36 -19.41
C GLU A 135 12.74 25.35 -20.65
N GLU A 136 13.68 24.41 -20.74
CA GLU A 136 14.54 24.23 -21.91
C GLU A 136 13.71 23.90 -23.16
N TYR A 137 12.74 22.99 -23.04
CA TYR A 137 11.86 22.61 -24.16
C TYR A 137 10.92 23.76 -24.57
N SER A 138 10.35 24.49 -23.59
CA SER A 138 9.44 25.63 -23.82
C SER A 138 10.13 26.78 -24.57
N ARG A 139 11.43 27.02 -24.33
CA ARG A 139 12.20 28.03 -25.08
C ARG A 139 12.31 27.72 -26.56
N VAL A 140 12.35 26.44 -26.92
CA VAL A 140 12.41 25.98 -28.32
C VAL A 140 11.01 25.95 -28.93
N ASN A 141 9.98 25.66 -28.14
CA ASN A 141 8.59 25.51 -28.58
C ASN A 141 7.63 26.37 -27.74
N PRO A 142 7.60 27.70 -27.94
CA PRO A 142 6.82 28.61 -27.09
C PRO A 142 5.31 28.40 -27.22
N ASN A 143 4.84 27.93 -28.38
CA ASN A 143 3.44 27.66 -28.67
C ASN A 143 2.97 26.28 -28.17
N LEU A 144 3.83 25.50 -27.49
CA LEU A 144 3.49 24.16 -27.02
C LEU A 144 3.52 24.01 -25.50
N LEU A 145 3.83 25.07 -24.74
CA LEU A 145 3.87 25.04 -23.27
C LEU A 145 3.40 26.38 -22.67
N ALA A 146 2.15 26.76 -22.94
CA ALA A 146 1.62 28.06 -22.52
C ALA A 146 1.50 28.25 -20.99
N CYS A 147 1.17 27.21 -20.22
CA CYS A 147 0.96 27.32 -18.77
C CYS A 147 2.07 26.63 -17.97
N ARG A 148 2.82 27.40 -17.17
CA ARG A 148 3.87 26.86 -16.28
C ARG A 148 3.32 26.24 -15.00
N LYS A 149 2.13 26.62 -14.56
CA LYS A 149 1.52 26.13 -13.30
C LYS A 149 1.14 24.66 -13.41
N THR A 150 0.80 24.24 -14.63
CA THR A 150 0.36 22.88 -14.94
C THR A 150 1.49 21.88 -15.16
N TRP A 151 2.75 22.32 -15.15
CA TRP A 151 3.93 21.50 -15.36
C TRP A 151 4.15 20.49 -14.23
N LYS A 152 3.62 19.28 -14.42
CA LYS A 152 3.72 18.15 -13.48
C LYS A 152 3.93 16.87 -14.24
N LEU A 153 4.61 15.90 -13.62
CA LEU A 153 4.65 14.53 -14.11
C LEU A 153 3.36 13.80 -13.72
N HIS A 154 2.55 13.43 -14.70
CA HIS A 154 1.38 12.56 -14.50
C HIS A 154 1.84 11.10 -14.48
N ILE A 155 1.67 10.47 -13.32
CA ILE A 155 2.09 9.09 -13.08
C ILE A 155 0.83 8.22 -13.12
N LEU A 156 0.70 7.44 -14.19
CA LEU A 156 -0.41 6.55 -14.45
C LEU A 156 -0.24 5.23 -13.70
N VAL A 157 -1.20 4.88 -12.85
CA VAL A 157 -1.20 3.69 -12.00
C VAL A 157 -2.42 2.82 -12.34
N PRO A 158 -2.34 1.96 -13.38
CA PRO A 158 -3.39 0.98 -13.65
C PRO A 158 -3.44 -0.05 -12.51
N LEU A 159 -4.57 -0.12 -11.79
CA LEU A 159 -4.75 -1.04 -10.67
C LEU A 159 -4.77 -2.52 -11.12
N SER A 160 -5.08 -2.76 -12.39
CA SER A 160 -4.97 -4.08 -13.02
C SER A 160 -3.52 -4.55 -13.16
N CYS A 161 -2.54 -3.64 -13.05
CA CYS A 161 -1.13 -3.82 -13.43
C CYS A 161 -0.89 -4.15 -14.91
N GLY A 162 -1.91 -4.02 -15.77
CA GLY A 162 -1.73 -4.10 -17.22
C GLY A 162 -1.12 -2.79 -17.72
N ILE A 163 0.11 -2.86 -18.24
CA ILE A 163 0.83 -1.68 -18.73
C ILE A 163 0.98 -1.77 -20.23
N TYR A 164 0.59 -0.71 -20.93
CA TYR A 164 0.85 -0.57 -22.34
C TYR A 164 2.28 -0.08 -22.58
N ASP A 165 3.00 -0.78 -23.46
CA ASP A 165 4.32 -0.33 -23.91
C ASP A 165 4.21 0.94 -24.76
N ASP A 166 3.16 0.98 -25.58
CA ASP A 166 2.87 1.99 -26.58
C ASP A 166 1.49 2.60 -26.32
N LEU A 167 1.50 3.86 -25.86
CA LEU A 167 0.29 4.59 -25.50
C LEU A 167 -0.56 4.98 -26.71
N GLU A 168 0.07 5.21 -27.87
CA GLU A 168 -0.68 5.55 -29.10
C GLU A 168 -1.52 4.36 -29.58
N LYS A 169 -1.06 3.13 -29.27
CA LYS A 169 -1.82 1.90 -29.53
C LYS A 169 -2.89 1.63 -28.47
N ALA A 170 -2.66 2.06 -27.24
CA ALA A 170 -3.64 1.93 -26.17
C ALA A 170 -4.85 2.85 -26.43
N ASP A 171 -4.60 4.07 -26.92
CA ASP A 171 -5.62 5.05 -27.21
C ASP A 171 -5.16 6.01 -28.32
N SER A 172 -5.88 6.05 -29.45
CA SER A 172 -5.50 6.88 -30.60
C SER A 172 -5.62 8.39 -30.37
N ASN A 173 -6.26 8.81 -29.28
CA ASN A 173 -6.31 10.22 -28.89
C ASN A 173 -5.01 10.67 -28.21
N ILE A 174 -4.17 9.72 -27.78
CA ILE A 174 -2.83 9.97 -27.23
C ILE A 174 -1.82 9.88 -28.36
N GLN A 175 -1.02 10.93 -28.53
CA GLN A 175 -0.05 11.09 -29.61
C GLN A 175 1.30 11.51 -29.04
N TYR A 176 2.36 10.81 -29.43
CA TYR A 176 3.71 11.17 -29.05
C TYR A 176 4.13 12.49 -29.71
N LEU A 177 4.74 13.38 -28.93
CA LEU A 177 5.24 14.66 -29.40
C LEU A 177 6.77 14.67 -29.51
N ALA A 178 7.48 14.42 -28.41
CA ALA A 178 8.93 14.54 -28.32
C ALA A 178 9.49 13.88 -27.06
N ASP A 179 10.82 13.78 -26.97
CA ASP A 179 11.53 13.44 -25.74
C ASP A 179 12.08 14.71 -25.06
N LEU A 180 12.07 14.73 -23.73
CA LEU A 180 12.73 15.76 -22.93
C LEU A 180 14.25 15.58 -22.89
N SER A 181 14.94 16.66 -22.49
CA SER A 181 16.38 16.62 -22.26
C SER A 181 16.76 15.51 -21.27
N GLU A 182 17.65 14.62 -21.72
CA GLU A 182 18.04 13.45 -20.97
C GLU A 182 18.79 13.83 -19.69
N THR A 183 18.44 13.18 -18.58
CA THR A 183 19.21 13.28 -17.35
C THR A 183 20.21 12.14 -17.28
N THR A 184 21.51 12.43 -17.21
CA THR A 184 22.55 11.40 -17.07
C THR A 184 23.23 11.46 -15.71
N LEU A 185 23.38 10.31 -15.06
CA LEU A 185 24.03 10.19 -13.74
C LEU A 185 24.75 8.85 -13.59
N THR A 186 25.88 8.83 -12.90
CA THR A 186 26.54 7.58 -12.51
C THR A 186 25.94 7.07 -11.19
N ARG A 187 25.36 5.87 -11.18
CA ARG A 187 24.74 5.25 -9.97
C ARG A 187 24.83 3.73 -10.00
N GLY A 188 24.98 3.11 -8.82
CA GLY A 188 24.93 1.66 -8.67
C GLY A 188 26.01 0.93 -9.48
N GLY A 189 27.20 1.53 -9.63
CA GLY A 189 28.28 1.00 -10.47
C GLY A 189 28.12 1.28 -11.98
N THR A 190 26.94 1.70 -12.44
CA THR A 190 26.71 2.07 -13.84
C THR A 190 27.12 3.51 -14.11
N LYS A 191 28.12 3.70 -14.97
CA LYS A 191 28.52 5.03 -15.48
C LYS A 191 27.47 5.55 -16.46
N LYS A 192 27.13 6.84 -16.38
CA LYS A 192 26.23 7.55 -17.31
C LYS A 192 24.87 6.85 -17.50
N ARG A 193 24.21 6.44 -16.43
CA ARG A 193 22.81 5.97 -16.48
C ARG A 193 21.91 7.11 -16.95
N VAL A 194 21.09 6.83 -17.97
CA VAL A 194 20.21 7.79 -18.63
C VAL A 194 18.79 7.67 -18.10
N TYR A 195 18.15 8.80 -17.81
CA TYR A 195 16.73 8.92 -17.49
C TYR A 195 16.07 9.75 -18.58
N LYS A 196 15.07 9.18 -19.26
CA LYS A 196 14.32 9.80 -20.35
C LYS A 196 12.85 9.94 -19.99
N HIS A 197 12.21 10.95 -20.56
CA HIS A 197 10.79 11.22 -20.42
C HIS A 197 10.25 11.64 -21.77
N SER A 198 9.07 11.17 -22.11
CA SER A 198 8.40 11.48 -23.36
C SER A 198 7.21 12.39 -23.11
N LEU A 199 6.93 13.21 -24.11
CA LEU A 199 5.84 14.17 -24.17
C LEU A 199 4.71 13.59 -24.99
N TYR A 200 3.48 13.77 -24.51
CA TYR A 200 2.29 13.34 -25.22
C TYR A 200 1.29 14.48 -25.41
N ALA A 201 0.69 14.51 -26.59
CA ALA A 201 -0.51 15.25 -26.91
C ALA A 201 -1.74 14.35 -26.75
N ILE A 202 -2.76 14.84 -26.06
CA ILE A 202 -4.05 14.19 -25.87
C ILE A 202 -5.09 15.11 -26.48
N ARG A 203 -5.93 14.51 -27.33
CA ARG A 203 -7.03 15.18 -28.00
C ARG A 203 -8.34 14.83 -27.30
N ASP A 204 -9.22 15.81 -27.20
CA ASP A 204 -10.59 15.59 -26.74
C ASP A 204 -11.48 15.03 -27.88
N GLU A 205 -12.68 14.58 -27.54
CA GLU A 205 -13.70 14.06 -28.47
C GLU A 205 -14.07 15.08 -29.56
N GLU A 206 -13.96 16.38 -29.26
CA GLU A 206 -14.15 17.49 -30.21
C GLU A 206 -12.92 17.78 -31.09
N ASN A 207 -11.89 16.92 -31.04
CA ASN A 207 -10.59 17.07 -31.68
C ASN A 207 -9.84 18.35 -31.27
N GLN A 208 -10.25 18.96 -30.15
CA GLN A 208 -9.50 20.03 -29.51
C GLN A 208 -8.29 19.43 -28.80
N VAL A 209 -7.11 19.93 -29.11
CA VAL A 209 -5.87 19.52 -28.46
C VAL A 209 -5.83 20.21 -27.10
N TYR A 210 -6.19 19.47 -26.04
CA TYR A 210 -5.99 19.93 -24.66
C TYR A 210 -4.51 19.99 -24.30
N CYS A 211 -3.71 19.26 -25.08
CA CYS A 211 -2.34 18.99 -24.72
C CYS A 211 -1.34 19.92 -25.35
N GLU A 212 -0.88 20.76 -24.46
CA GLU A 212 0.50 21.20 -24.44
C GLU A 212 1.27 20.55 -23.28
N GLN A 213 0.62 19.82 -22.36
CA GLN A 213 1.13 19.61 -21.01
C GLN A 213 0.92 18.18 -20.44
N GLY A 214 0.64 17.18 -21.27
CA GLY A 214 0.45 15.78 -20.84
C GLY A 214 1.79 15.07 -20.66
N TRP A 215 2.24 14.92 -19.42
CA TRP A 215 3.51 14.27 -19.10
C TRP A 215 3.24 12.89 -18.53
N GLU A 216 3.48 11.83 -19.29
CA GLU A 216 3.12 10.49 -18.81
C GLU A 216 4.35 9.66 -18.48
N HIS A 217 4.40 9.19 -17.24
CA HIS A 217 5.32 8.15 -16.84
C HIS A 217 4.59 7.10 -16.01
N HIS A 218 4.26 5.97 -16.62
CA HIS A 218 3.87 4.78 -15.87
C HIS A 218 5.02 4.37 -14.94
N PRO A 219 4.77 3.96 -13.69
CA PRO A 219 5.72 3.17 -12.91
C PRO A 219 5.80 1.78 -13.55
N LYS A 220 6.35 1.71 -14.78
CA LYS A 220 6.43 0.53 -15.63
C LYS A 220 7.08 -0.60 -14.87
N VAL A 221 8.21 -0.32 -14.22
CA VAL A 221 9.00 -1.35 -13.54
C VAL A 221 8.24 -1.94 -12.32
N PRO A 222 7.75 -1.16 -11.34
CA PRO A 222 7.04 -1.74 -10.19
C PRO A 222 5.75 -2.51 -10.54
N LEU A 223 4.87 -1.94 -11.35
CA LEU A 223 3.57 -2.56 -11.65
C LEU A 223 3.72 -3.76 -12.59
N GLN A 224 4.64 -3.69 -13.56
CA GLN A 224 4.95 -4.85 -14.41
C GLN A 224 5.55 -5.98 -13.59
N SER A 225 6.33 -5.66 -12.55
CA SER A 225 6.85 -6.69 -11.64
C SER A 225 5.71 -7.38 -10.89
N LEU A 226 4.74 -6.64 -10.37
CA LEU A 226 3.55 -7.23 -9.73
C LEU A 226 2.72 -8.07 -10.72
N TYR A 227 2.60 -7.62 -11.96
CA TYR A 227 1.94 -8.39 -13.01
C TYR A 227 2.68 -9.70 -13.28
N ALA A 228 4.00 -9.65 -13.51
CA ALA A 228 4.82 -10.82 -13.78
C ALA A 228 4.81 -11.82 -12.62
N MET A 229 4.89 -11.33 -11.37
CA MET A 229 4.75 -12.17 -10.18
C MET A 229 3.42 -12.92 -10.16
N SER A 230 2.33 -12.32 -10.62
CA SER A 230 1.02 -13.00 -10.66
C SER A 230 0.88 -14.03 -11.78
N GLN A 231 1.77 -14.01 -12.77
CA GLN A 231 1.80 -14.98 -13.86
C GLN A 231 2.75 -16.14 -13.58
N ASP A 232 3.67 -15.99 -12.62
CA ASP A 232 4.64 -17.00 -12.24
C ASP A 232 4.12 -17.84 -11.07
N GLU A 233 3.88 -19.13 -11.32
CA GLU A 233 3.39 -20.08 -10.32
C GLU A 233 4.34 -20.18 -9.11
N CYS A 234 5.64 -19.90 -9.29
CA CYS A 234 6.63 -19.98 -8.22
C CYS A 234 6.49 -18.86 -7.18
N ALA A 235 5.81 -17.76 -7.50
CA ALA A 235 5.66 -16.62 -6.62
C ALA A 235 4.54 -16.80 -5.58
N ALA A 236 3.65 -17.78 -5.77
CA ALA A 236 2.45 -17.97 -4.95
C ALA A 236 1.66 -16.64 -4.75
N PHE A 237 1.41 -15.94 -5.86
CA PHE A 237 0.84 -14.59 -5.87
C PHE A 237 -0.37 -14.53 -6.80
N SER A 238 -1.55 -14.42 -6.23
CA SER A 238 -2.83 -14.43 -6.95
C SER A 238 -3.16 -13.10 -7.63
N ARG A 239 -4.19 -13.10 -8.48
CA ARG A 239 -4.69 -11.88 -9.13
C ARG A 239 -5.32 -10.93 -8.10
N GLU A 240 -5.99 -11.47 -7.11
CA GLU A 240 -6.61 -10.73 -6.01
C GLU A 240 -5.54 -10.05 -5.15
N GLU A 241 -4.50 -10.79 -4.76
CA GLU A 241 -3.35 -10.23 -4.03
C GLU A 241 -2.60 -9.20 -4.87
N ARG A 242 -2.50 -9.37 -6.19
CA ARG A 242 -1.94 -8.36 -7.09
C ARG A 242 -2.69 -7.04 -7.00
N LEU A 243 -4.03 -7.08 -7.07
CA LEU A 243 -4.86 -5.88 -6.97
C LEU A 243 -4.69 -5.20 -5.61
N GLU A 244 -4.66 -5.99 -4.52
CA GLU A 244 -4.42 -5.47 -3.17
C GLU A 244 -3.04 -4.80 -3.06
N GLN A 245 -1.98 -5.45 -3.56
CA GLN A 245 -0.63 -4.87 -3.57
C GLN A 245 -0.52 -3.64 -4.48
N ALA A 246 -1.26 -3.58 -5.59
CA ALA A 246 -1.30 -2.39 -6.45
C ALA A 246 -1.95 -1.18 -5.74
N LYS A 247 -3.08 -1.41 -5.05
CA LYS A 247 -3.73 -0.39 -4.21
C LYS A 247 -2.81 0.06 -3.07
N LEU A 248 -2.16 -0.88 -2.41
CA LEU A 248 -1.20 -0.61 -1.34
C LEU A 248 0.04 0.15 -1.84
N PHE A 249 0.51 -0.16 -3.04
CA PHE A 249 1.60 0.54 -3.70
C PHE A 249 1.22 2.00 -3.97
N TYR A 250 0.04 2.24 -4.54
CA TYR A 250 -0.48 3.58 -4.77
C TYR A 250 -0.54 4.39 -3.46
N ARG A 251 -1.19 3.85 -2.42
CA ARG A 251 -1.32 4.50 -1.11
C ARG A 251 0.04 4.82 -0.50
N THR A 252 0.95 3.85 -0.51
CA THR A 252 2.31 4.03 0.03
C THR A 252 3.08 5.10 -0.75
N LEU A 253 3.01 5.07 -2.09
CA LEU A 253 3.70 6.04 -2.93
C LEU A 253 3.15 7.46 -2.71
N GLU A 254 1.83 7.58 -2.57
CA GLU A 254 1.17 8.84 -2.26
C GLU A 254 1.65 9.40 -0.90
N GLU A 255 1.69 8.57 0.14
CA GLU A 255 2.21 8.95 1.47
C GLU A 255 3.68 9.42 1.39
N ILE A 256 4.53 8.68 0.67
CA ILE A 256 5.94 9.02 0.49
C ILE A 256 6.08 10.39 -0.21
N LEU A 257 5.31 10.62 -1.26
CA LEU A 257 5.39 11.86 -2.04
C LEU A 257 4.78 13.06 -1.30
N LYS A 258 3.69 12.88 -0.55
CA LYS A 258 3.14 13.90 0.36
C LYS A 258 4.16 14.33 1.41
N GLY A 259 4.98 13.40 1.90
CA GLY A 259 6.08 13.70 2.82
C GLY A 259 7.31 14.38 2.18
N SER A 260 7.39 14.45 0.85
CA SER A 260 8.58 14.94 0.14
C SER A 260 8.47 16.40 -0.29
N LYS A 261 9.17 17.29 0.43
CA LYS A 261 9.24 18.72 0.08
C LYS A 261 9.84 18.98 -1.32
N GLN A 262 10.77 18.14 -1.76
CA GLN A 262 11.46 18.30 -3.05
C GLN A 262 10.59 17.92 -4.25
N CYS A 263 9.61 17.05 -4.04
CA CYS A 263 8.70 16.58 -5.09
C CYS A 263 7.35 17.31 -5.04
N ALA A 264 7.15 18.23 -4.09
CA ALA A 264 5.89 18.92 -3.92
C ALA A 264 5.54 19.74 -5.18
N GLY A 265 4.32 19.54 -5.69
CA GLY A 265 3.80 20.27 -6.85
C GLY A 265 4.48 19.96 -8.18
N THR A 266 5.26 18.86 -8.29
CA THR A 266 5.90 18.44 -9.55
C THR A 266 5.33 17.13 -10.11
N TYR A 267 4.35 16.52 -9.45
CA TYR A 267 3.71 15.27 -9.88
C TYR A 267 2.20 15.33 -9.69
N ARG A 268 1.49 14.44 -10.39
CA ARG A 268 0.09 14.07 -10.14
C ARG A 268 0.00 12.54 -10.27
N LEU A 269 -0.52 11.86 -9.26
CA LEU A 269 -0.81 10.44 -9.35
C LEU A 269 -2.22 10.26 -9.94
N ILE A 270 -2.36 9.39 -10.93
CA ILE A 270 -3.64 9.05 -11.57
C ILE A 270 -3.77 7.53 -11.45
N ALA A 271 -4.67 7.06 -10.58
CA ALA A 271 -4.98 5.65 -10.48
C ALA A 271 -6.29 5.39 -11.21
N TYR A 272 -6.33 4.33 -12.02
CA TYR A 272 -7.52 3.93 -12.75
C TYR A 272 -7.66 2.41 -12.78
N GLU A 273 -8.89 1.98 -12.97
CA GLU A 273 -9.25 0.59 -13.24
C GLU A 273 -10.05 0.60 -14.54
N GLU A 274 -9.56 -0.14 -15.54
CA GLU A 274 -10.26 -0.21 -16.82
C GLU A 274 -11.62 -0.90 -16.63
N PRO A 275 -12.71 -0.35 -17.21
CA PRO A 275 -13.99 -1.01 -17.18
C PRO A 275 -13.89 -2.39 -17.84
N GLY A 276 -14.68 -3.35 -17.34
CA GLY A 276 -14.71 -4.70 -17.92
C GLY A 276 -15.22 -4.73 -19.37
N GLU A 277 -15.92 -3.68 -19.79
CA GLU A 277 -16.32 -3.44 -21.18
C GLU A 277 -15.31 -2.51 -21.85
N ALA A 278 -14.91 -2.85 -23.07
CA ALA A 278 -13.93 -2.07 -23.83
C ALA A 278 -14.56 -0.73 -24.26
N GLU A 279 -14.44 0.28 -23.42
CA GLU A 279 -14.78 1.65 -23.76
C GLU A 279 -13.69 2.25 -24.67
N PRO A 280 -14.05 2.75 -25.86
CA PRO A 280 -13.08 3.41 -26.72
C PRO A 280 -12.58 4.68 -26.04
N HIS A 281 -11.28 4.93 -26.16
CA HIS A 281 -10.63 6.16 -25.67
C HIS A 281 -10.77 6.42 -24.16
N PHE A 282 -10.96 5.36 -23.35
CA PHE A 282 -11.07 5.49 -21.89
C PHE A 282 -9.88 6.24 -21.27
N LEU A 283 -8.66 5.86 -21.65
CA LEU A 283 -7.44 6.38 -21.03
C LEU A 283 -7.27 7.90 -21.27
N SER A 284 -7.46 8.36 -22.51
CA SER A 284 -7.40 9.79 -22.83
C SER A 284 -8.45 10.59 -22.07
N ARG A 285 -9.68 10.08 -21.94
CA ARG A 285 -10.77 10.72 -21.18
C ARG A 285 -10.42 10.85 -19.70
N GLU A 286 -9.88 9.79 -19.09
CA GLU A 286 -9.48 9.77 -17.69
C GLU A 286 -8.36 10.79 -17.41
N ILE A 287 -7.37 10.86 -18.30
CA ILE A 287 -6.26 11.81 -18.16
C ILE A 287 -6.75 13.25 -18.36
N LEU A 288 -7.60 13.49 -19.36
CA LEU A 288 -8.21 14.81 -19.59
C LEU A 288 -9.05 15.28 -18.40
N TRP A 289 -9.80 14.38 -17.78
CA TRP A 289 -10.55 14.69 -16.57
C TRP A 289 -9.63 15.19 -15.45
N HIS A 290 -8.53 14.49 -15.20
CA HIS A 290 -7.53 14.92 -14.21
C HIS A 290 -6.82 16.22 -14.57
N LEU A 291 -6.52 16.45 -15.85
CA LEU A 291 -5.93 17.71 -16.33
C LEU A 291 -6.87 18.89 -16.12
N ARG A 292 -8.17 18.72 -16.42
CA ARG A 292 -9.20 19.73 -16.17
C ARG A 292 -9.35 20.04 -14.68
N GLN A 293 -9.38 19.01 -13.84
CA GLN A 293 -9.42 19.18 -12.38
C GLN A 293 -8.21 19.98 -11.88
N GLN A 294 -7.01 19.66 -12.34
CA GLN A 294 -5.80 20.39 -11.97
C GLN A 294 -5.90 21.87 -12.35
N HIS A 295 -6.41 22.17 -13.55
CA HIS A 295 -6.63 23.54 -13.98
C HIS A 295 -7.67 24.24 -13.10
N LEU A 296 -8.74 23.57 -12.68
CA LEU A 296 -9.72 24.17 -11.76
C LEU A 296 -9.11 24.44 -10.38
N GLU A 297 -8.40 23.47 -9.79
CA GLU A 297 -7.75 23.60 -8.48
C GLU A 297 -6.70 24.73 -8.45
N GLU A 298 -5.94 24.94 -9.53
CA GLU A 298 -4.85 25.92 -9.57
C GLU A 298 -5.28 27.34 -9.97
N PHE A 299 -6.41 27.47 -10.68
CA PHE A 299 -6.93 28.76 -11.13
C PHE A 299 -8.11 29.28 -10.29
N ALA A 300 -8.77 28.43 -9.51
CA ALA A 300 -9.85 28.83 -8.60
C ALA A 300 -9.39 29.36 -7.24
N VAL A 301 -8.07 29.40 -6.95
CA VAL A 301 -7.53 30.00 -5.71
C VAL A 301 -7.10 31.45 -5.99
N PRO A 302 -7.83 32.46 -5.49
CA PRO A 302 -7.30 33.83 -5.46
C PRO A 302 -6.11 33.87 -4.50
N GLU A 303 -5.03 34.55 -4.89
CA GLU A 303 -3.89 34.82 -4.01
C GLU A 303 -4.35 35.54 -2.74
N GLY A 304 -4.39 34.81 -1.62
CA GLY A 304 -4.51 35.40 -0.29
C GLY A 304 -5.36 34.59 0.67
N GLU A 305 -4.83 33.49 1.20
CA GLU A 305 -5.11 33.04 2.58
C GLU A 305 -4.08 31.96 3.01
N PRO A 306 -3.66 31.92 4.29
CA PRO A 306 -2.68 30.95 4.79
C PRO A 306 -3.26 29.52 4.85
N PRO A 307 -2.43 28.47 4.93
CA PRO A 307 -2.86 27.10 4.69
C PRO A 307 -3.80 26.61 5.81
N HIS A 308 -5.09 26.60 5.52
CA HIS A 308 -6.05 25.76 6.23
C HIS A 308 -5.93 24.33 5.69
N THR A 309 -5.38 23.44 6.50
CA THR A 309 -5.45 21.98 6.32
C THR A 309 -6.92 21.54 6.27
N PRO A 310 -7.40 20.93 5.17
CA PRO A 310 -8.57 20.08 5.23
C PRO A 310 -8.11 18.71 5.75
N SER A 311 -8.50 18.41 6.99
CA SER A 311 -8.38 17.07 7.57
C SER A 311 -9.36 16.13 6.88
N THR A 312 -8.95 15.49 5.79
CA THR A 312 -9.66 14.31 5.27
C THR A 312 -8.99 13.08 5.85
N THR A 313 -9.31 12.76 7.11
CA THR A 313 -9.09 11.42 7.66
C THR A 313 -10.03 10.46 6.93
N LEU A 314 -9.52 9.83 5.86
CA LEU A 314 -10.20 8.75 5.16
C LEU A 314 -10.12 7.48 6.03
N ASN A 315 -11.24 7.15 6.68
CA ASN A 315 -11.44 5.87 7.33
C ASN A 315 -11.62 4.76 6.27
N SER A 316 -11.20 3.55 6.62
CA SER A 316 -10.98 2.38 5.75
C SER A 316 -12.23 1.77 5.09
N THR A 317 -13.38 2.42 5.10
CA THR A 317 -14.65 1.79 4.70
C THR A 317 -15.39 2.48 3.56
N GLU A 318 -14.86 3.54 2.97
CA GLU A 318 -15.61 4.27 1.94
C GLU A 318 -14.70 4.80 0.83
N LEU A 319 -14.37 3.90 -0.10
CA LEU A 319 -13.91 4.25 -1.44
C LEU A 319 -15.06 3.93 -2.39
N SER A 320 -16.17 4.66 -2.24
CA SER A 320 -17.28 4.62 -3.18
C SER A 320 -16.87 5.43 -4.42
N LEU A 321 -16.37 4.73 -5.44
CA LEU A 321 -16.35 5.25 -6.80
C LEU A 321 -17.79 5.66 -7.13
N GLN A 322 -18.00 6.93 -7.49
CA GLN A 322 -19.31 7.42 -7.92
C GLN A 322 -19.65 6.78 -9.26
N ILE A 323 -20.30 5.63 -9.20
CA ILE A 323 -20.91 4.94 -10.33
C ILE A 323 -22.15 5.76 -10.71
N SER A 324 -22.20 6.24 -11.95
CA SER A 324 -23.40 6.77 -12.57
C SER A 324 -24.45 5.66 -12.60
N THR A 325 -25.38 5.68 -11.66
CA THR A 325 -26.53 4.77 -11.64
C THR A 325 -27.65 5.40 -12.46
N SER A 326 -27.60 5.20 -13.78
CA SER A 326 -28.81 5.28 -14.60
C SER A 326 -29.49 3.91 -14.57
N GLU A 327 -30.39 3.72 -13.61
CA GLU A 327 -31.65 2.96 -13.73
C GLU A 327 -32.25 2.79 -12.33
N LEU A 328 -33.26 3.61 -12.04
CA LEU A 328 -34.08 3.51 -10.83
C LEU A 328 -35.19 2.46 -11.09
N PRO A 329 -35.42 1.47 -10.22
CA PRO A 329 -36.59 0.60 -10.34
C PRO A 329 -37.85 1.36 -9.92
N GLN A 330 -38.89 1.32 -10.76
CA GLN A 330 -40.21 1.87 -10.45
C GLN A 330 -40.90 1.08 -9.32
N PRO A 331 -41.66 1.74 -8.43
CA PRO A 331 -42.39 1.06 -7.38
C PRO A 331 -43.61 0.29 -7.93
N LEU A 332 -43.80 -0.91 -7.38
CA LEU A 332 -44.98 -1.75 -7.61
C LEU A 332 -46.26 -0.99 -7.27
N ARG A 333 -47.13 -0.85 -8.27
CA ARG A 333 -48.47 -0.28 -8.15
C ARG A 333 -49.33 -1.23 -7.31
N SER A 334 -49.91 -0.71 -6.23
CA SER A 334 -51.02 -1.35 -5.52
C SER A 334 -52.31 -0.84 -6.14
N ASP A 335 -53.01 -1.73 -6.86
CA ASP A 335 -54.46 -1.88 -7.00
C ASP A 335 -54.79 -2.71 -8.26
#